data_AF-A0AAU0YPC6-F1
#
_entry.id   AF-A0AAU0YPC6-F1
#
_cell.length_a   1.000
_cell.length_b   1.000
_cell.length_c   1.000
_cell.angle_alpha   90.00
_cell.angle_beta   90.00
_cell.angle_gamma   90.00
#
_symmetry.space_group_name_H-M   'P 1'
#
loop_
_entity.id
_entity.type
_entity.pdbx_description
1 polymer ?
#
loop_
_entity_poly.entity_id
_entity_poly.type
_entity_poly.pdbx_seq_one_letter_code
_entity_poly.pdbx_strand_id
1 'polypeptide(L)'
;MFTSPQECRTIRELLAGYALNALAPEEAARVSAHLTTCPACRDEHDCLAAVSAHLPLLRDALARDIGRRQQRYVPAPAESCDTSRQLLRRRRPARAILGTPLTLTQLLSRMRASGEPVERAGRNAPGPRATADGAEGRATPQSLRPVVTPWPAASG
;
A
#
# COMPACT_ATOMS: atom_id res chain seq x y z
N MET A 1 -33.27 6.33 -27.19
CA MET A 1 -34.00 5.97 -25.96
C MET A 1 -33.20 6.53 -24.80
N PHE A 2 -33.80 7.39 -23.98
CA PHE A 2 -33.14 7.95 -22.80
C PHE A 2 -33.29 6.96 -21.66
N THR A 3 -32.18 6.42 -21.16
CA THR A 3 -32.18 5.57 -19.95
C THR A 3 -32.56 6.41 -18.74
N SER A 4 -33.27 5.82 -17.77
CA SER A 4 -33.70 6.59 -16.61
C SER A 4 -32.48 7.02 -15.78
N PRO A 5 -32.48 8.21 -15.15
CA PRO A 5 -31.35 8.69 -14.36
C PRO A 5 -31.06 7.78 -13.14
N GLN A 6 -32.09 7.09 -12.64
CA GLN A 6 -31.94 6.13 -11.55
C GLN A 6 -31.24 4.85 -12.01
N GLU A 7 -31.58 4.32 -13.19
CA GLU A 7 -30.85 3.20 -13.81
C GLU A 7 -29.37 3.56 -13.99
N CYS A 8 -29.07 4.75 -14.52
CA CYS A 8 -27.69 5.19 -14.71
C CYS A 8 -26.90 5.18 -13.39
N ARG A 9 -27.50 5.64 -12.28
CA ARG A 9 -26.84 5.60 -10.95
C ARG A 9 -26.53 4.18 -10.51
N THR A 10 -27.52 3.28 -10.58
CA THR A 10 -27.32 1.88 -10.18
C THR A 10 -26.29 1.17 -11.07
N ILE A 11 -26.25 1.47 -12.37
CA ILE A 11 -25.26 0.89 -13.28
C ILE A 11 -23.87 1.42 -12.98
N ARG A 12 -23.72 2.72 -12.69
CA ARG A 12 -22.45 3.34 -12.30
C ARG A 12 -21.79 2.66 -11.10
N GLU A 13 -22.59 2.29 -10.09
CA GLU A 13 -22.10 1.55 -8.92
C GLU A 13 -21.55 0.17 -9.30
N LEU A 14 -22.04 -0.44 -10.38
CA LEU A 14 -21.61 -1.76 -10.86
C LEU A 14 -20.42 -1.70 -11.83
N LEU A 15 -20.12 -0.55 -12.45
CA LEU A 15 -19.12 -0.45 -13.52
C LEU A 15 -17.72 -0.90 -13.08
N ALA A 16 -17.30 -0.57 -11.86
CA ALA A 16 -15.99 -0.98 -11.35
C ALA A 16 -15.89 -2.51 -11.20
N GLY A 17 -16.94 -3.15 -10.70
CA GLY A 17 -17.02 -4.60 -10.62
C GLY A 17 -17.03 -5.24 -12.01
N TYR A 18 -17.75 -4.64 -12.96
CA TYR A 18 -17.81 -5.10 -14.34
C TYR A 18 -16.43 -5.02 -15.03
N ALA A 19 -15.72 -3.90 -14.89
CA ALA A 19 -14.37 -3.70 -15.45
C ALA A 19 -13.31 -4.65 -14.86
N LEU A 20 -13.58 -5.23 -13.68
CA LEU A 20 -12.73 -6.22 -13.02
C LEU A 20 -13.23 -7.67 -13.22
N ASN A 21 -14.28 -7.89 -14.00
CA ASN A 21 -14.96 -9.18 -14.17
C ASN A 21 -15.36 -9.82 -12.82
N ALA A 22 -15.80 -8.99 -11.86
CA ALA A 22 -16.10 -9.39 -10.48
C ALA A 22 -17.61 -9.43 -10.17
N LEU A 23 -18.48 -9.17 -11.16
CA LEU A 23 -19.93 -9.22 -11.00
C LEU A 23 -20.49 -10.63 -11.23
N ALA A 24 -21.67 -10.88 -10.65
CA ALA A 24 -22.47 -12.04 -11.03
C ALA A 24 -22.90 -11.93 -12.51
N PRO A 25 -23.11 -13.06 -13.22
CA PRO A 25 -23.43 -13.03 -14.65
C PRO A 25 -24.73 -12.27 -14.96
N GLU A 26 -25.71 -12.28 -14.06
CA GLU A 26 -26.97 -11.55 -14.20
C GLU A 26 -26.76 -10.03 -14.14
N GLU A 27 -25.88 -9.57 -13.24
CA GLU A 27 -25.51 -8.16 -13.10
C GLU A 27 -24.66 -7.70 -14.29
N ALA A 28 -23.72 -8.53 -14.73
CA ALA A 28 -22.89 -8.28 -15.90
C ALA A 28 -23.73 -8.15 -17.18
N ALA A 29 -24.77 -8.98 -17.35
CA ALA A 29 -25.70 -8.90 -18.46
C ALA A 29 -26.54 -7.61 -18.42
N ARG A 30 -26.94 -7.16 -17.22
CA ARG A 30 -27.64 -5.87 -17.06
C ARG A 30 -26.75 -4.69 -17.43
N VAL A 31 -25.50 -4.69 -16.98
CA VAL A 31 -24.53 -3.64 -17.31
C VAL A 31 -24.26 -3.62 -18.80
N SER A 32 -23.96 -4.77 -19.42
CA SER A 32 -23.67 -4.84 -20.85
C SER A 32 -24.85 -4.36 -21.70
N ALA A 33 -26.08 -4.75 -21.35
CA ALA A 33 -27.29 -4.24 -22.00
C ALA A 33 -27.40 -2.71 -21.89
N HIS A 34 -27.18 -2.13 -20.70
CA HIS A 34 -27.24 -0.69 -20.51
C HIS A 34 -26.16 0.05 -21.31
N LEU A 35 -24.93 -0.45 -21.35
CA LEU A 35 -23.81 0.14 -22.09
C LEU A 35 -24.08 0.24 -23.60
N THR A 36 -24.93 -0.62 -24.17
CA THR A 36 -25.34 -0.49 -25.59
C THR A 36 -26.19 0.76 -25.84
N THR A 37 -26.90 1.24 -24.83
CA THR A 37 -27.90 2.32 -24.95
C THR A 37 -27.44 3.66 -24.38
N CYS A 38 -26.52 3.65 -23.41
CA CYS A 38 -26.10 4.85 -22.67
C CYS A 38 -24.63 5.19 -22.94
N PRO A 39 -24.33 6.26 -23.72
CA PRO A 39 -22.94 6.64 -24.02
C PRO A 39 -22.20 7.15 -22.79
N ALA A 40 -22.85 7.89 -21.88
CA ALA A 40 -22.20 8.42 -20.69
C ALA A 40 -21.68 7.31 -19.74
N CYS A 41 -22.43 6.20 -19.60
CA CYS A 41 -21.95 5.05 -18.84
C CYS A 41 -20.87 4.25 -19.58
N ARG A 42 -20.86 4.30 -20.91
CA ARG A 42 -19.81 3.69 -21.74
C ARG A 42 -18.48 4.42 -21.59
N ASP A 43 -18.48 5.75 -21.67
CA ASP A 43 -17.27 6.55 -21.50
C ASP A 43 -16.65 6.32 -20.11
N GLU A 44 -17.49 6.24 -19.08
CA GLU A 44 -17.05 5.95 -17.71
C GLU A 44 -16.51 4.53 -17.55
N HIS A 45 -17.19 3.54 -18.15
CA HIS A 45 -16.70 2.17 -18.21
C HIS A 45 -15.33 2.11 -18.89
N ASP A 46 -15.15 2.79 -20.02
CA ASP A 46 -13.90 2.76 -20.78
C ASP A 46 -12.75 3.38 -19.98
N CYS A 47 -13.03 4.45 -19.21
CA CYS A 47 -12.07 5.02 -18.26
C CYS A 47 -11.67 4.01 -17.18
N LEU A 48 -12.64 3.29 -16.60
CA LEU A 48 -12.38 2.28 -15.57
C LEU A 48 -11.64 1.07 -16.14
N ALA A 49 -11.98 0.64 -17.35
CA ALA A 49 -11.34 -0.47 -18.05
C ALA A 49 -9.87 -0.15 -18.40
N ALA A 50 -9.58 1.10 -18.78
CA ALA A 50 -8.20 1.55 -19.00
C ALA A 50 -7.38 1.46 -17.71
N VAL A 51 -7.94 1.87 -16.56
CA VAL A 51 -7.26 1.74 -15.26
C VAL A 51 -7.09 0.27 -14.86
N SER A 52 -8.13 -0.55 -15.02
CA SER A 52 -8.09 -1.97 -14.62
C SER A 52 -7.07 -2.76 -15.44
N ALA A 53 -6.86 -2.41 -16.71
CA ALA A 53 -5.85 -3.00 -17.58
C ALA A 53 -4.41 -2.85 -17.05
N HIS A 54 -4.14 -1.86 -16.18
CA HIS A 54 -2.82 -1.67 -15.57
C HIS A 54 -2.60 -2.49 -14.29
N LEU A 55 -3.66 -2.99 -13.65
CA LEU A 55 -3.55 -3.72 -12.38
C LEU A 55 -2.72 -5.02 -12.47
N PRO A 56 -2.78 -5.83 -13.55
CA PRO A 56 -1.90 -6.99 -13.70
C PRO A 56 -0.42 -6.61 -13.71
N LEU A 57 -0.06 -5.53 -14.40
CA LEU A 57 1.33 -5.06 -14.49
C LEU A 57 1.86 -4.64 -13.11
N LEU A 58 1.04 -3.93 -12.33
CA LEU A 58 1.37 -3.54 -10.96
C LEU A 58 1.52 -4.77 -10.06
N ARG A 59 0.61 -5.74 -10.17
CA ARG A 59 0.67 -7.00 -9.41
C ARG A 59 1.96 -7.75 -9.70
N ASP A 60 2.34 -7.87 -10.96
CA ASP A 60 3.56 -8.55 -11.36
C ASP A 60 4.81 -7.81 -10.87
N ALA A 61 4.82 -6.49 -10.96
CA ALA A 61 5.93 -5.67 -10.47
C ALA A 61 6.12 -5.85 -8.95
N LEU A 62 5.02 -5.83 -8.18
CA LEU A 62 5.04 -6.06 -6.74
C LEU A 62 5.49 -7.49 -6.39
N ALA A 63 4.99 -8.50 -7.12
CA ALA A 63 5.40 -9.89 -6.92
C ALA A 63 6.91 -10.09 -7.16
N ARG A 64 7.46 -9.44 -8.19
CA ARG A 64 8.92 -9.47 -8.46
C ARG A 64 9.73 -8.76 -7.38
N ASP A 65 9.27 -7.62 -6.86
CA ASP A 65 9.98 -6.92 -5.78
C ASP A 65 10.04 -7.78 -4.50
N ILE A 66 8.92 -8.42 -4.15
CA ILE A 66 8.85 -9.36 -3.01
C ILE A 66 9.83 -10.52 -3.23
N GLY A 67 9.83 -11.13 -4.42
CA GLY A 67 10.77 -12.20 -4.77
C GLY A 67 12.23 -11.78 -4.64
N ARG A 68 12.60 -10.58 -5.12
CA ARG A 68 13.96 -10.03 -4.98
C ARG A 68 14.33 -9.78 -3.51
N ARG A 69 13.41 -9.26 -2.70
CA ARG A 69 13.65 -9.07 -1.26
C ARG A 69 13.85 -10.39 -0.53
N GLN A 70 13.04 -11.40 -0.84
CA GLN A 70 13.18 -12.74 -0.26
C GLN A 70 14.49 -13.42 -0.70
N GLN A 71 14.91 -13.27 -1.95
CA GLN A 71 16.21 -13.79 -2.40
C GLN A 71 17.40 -13.09 -1.73
N ARG A 72 17.30 -11.78 -1.43
CA ARG A 72 18.32 -11.08 -0.65
C ARG A 72 18.35 -11.54 0.80
N TYR A 73 17.22 -12.00 1.33
CA TYR A 73 17.15 -12.73 2.58
C TYR A 73 17.51 -14.21 2.34
N VAL A 74 18.78 -14.48 2.05
CA VAL A 74 19.32 -15.82 2.32
C VAL A 74 19.56 -15.83 3.83
N PRO A 75 18.77 -16.55 4.65
CA PRO A 75 19.25 -16.84 6.00
C PRO A 75 20.59 -17.52 5.77
N ALA A 76 21.68 -16.90 6.27
CA ALA A 76 23.00 -17.48 6.21
C ALA A 76 22.82 -18.96 6.51
N PRO A 77 23.26 -19.88 5.62
CA PRO A 77 23.13 -21.28 5.92
C PRO A 77 23.64 -21.42 7.33
N ALA A 78 22.83 -22.02 8.20
CA ALA A 78 23.38 -22.62 9.39
C ALA A 78 24.28 -23.74 8.84
N GLU A 79 25.43 -23.35 8.28
CA GLU A 79 26.62 -24.15 8.25
C GLU A 79 26.80 -24.48 9.72
N SER A 80 26.23 -25.61 10.12
CA SER A 80 26.99 -26.76 10.58
C SER A 80 28.48 -26.44 10.74
N CYS A 81 28.77 -25.50 11.64
CA CYS A 81 30.09 -25.19 12.17
C CYS A 81 30.57 -26.31 13.10
N ASP A 82 30.13 -27.55 12.88
CA ASP A 82 30.34 -28.67 13.78
C ASP A 82 31.33 -29.71 13.23
N THR A 83 31.65 -29.77 11.94
CA THR A 83 32.57 -30.83 11.45
C THR A 83 34.00 -30.36 11.20
N SER A 84 34.24 -29.10 10.81
CA SER A 84 35.62 -28.61 10.59
C SER A 84 36.31 -28.05 11.85
N ARG A 85 35.54 -27.62 12.88
CA ARG A 85 36.10 -27.21 14.18
C ARG A 85 36.39 -28.37 15.13
N GLN A 86 35.88 -29.58 14.85
CA GLN A 86 36.11 -30.75 15.71
C GLN A 86 37.50 -31.37 15.53
N LEU A 87 38.14 -31.25 14.37
CA LEU A 87 39.45 -31.88 14.12
C LEU A 87 40.66 -31.09 14.64
N LEU A 88 40.53 -29.79 14.91
CA LEU A 88 41.62 -28.94 15.43
C LEU A 88 41.59 -28.72 16.96
N ARG A 89 40.61 -29.25 17.69
CA ARG A 89 40.48 -29.06 19.16
C ARG A 89 40.92 -30.26 20.00
N ARG A 90 41.75 -31.17 19.49
CA ARG A 90 42.34 -32.28 20.27
C ARG A 90 43.62 -31.94 21.05
N ARG A 91 43.94 -30.66 21.30
CA ARG A 91 44.99 -30.27 22.26
C ARG A 91 44.69 -28.94 22.95
N ARG A 92 43.94 -28.99 24.06
CA ARG A 92 44.23 -28.32 25.36
C ARG A 92 42.96 -28.25 26.23
N PRO A 93 43.06 -28.53 27.55
CA PRO A 93 41.92 -28.47 28.45
C PRO A 93 41.73 -27.08 29.09
N ALA A 94 40.52 -26.88 29.63
CA ALA A 94 40.10 -25.95 30.67
C ALA A 94 39.25 -24.72 30.27
N ARG A 95 37.98 -24.82 30.72
CA ARG A 95 36.94 -23.80 30.99
C ARG A 95 36.24 -23.15 29.79
N ALA A 96 35.28 -23.89 29.24
CA ALA A 96 34.13 -23.30 28.56
C ALA A 96 33.09 -22.88 29.61
N ILE A 97 32.73 -21.59 29.62
CA ILE A 97 31.51 -21.13 30.27
C ILE A 97 30.35 -21.58 29.37
N LEU A 98 29.55 -22.52 29.87
CA LEU A 98 28.31 -22.96 29.24
C LEU A 98 27.33 -21.78 29.22
N GLY A 99 27.11 -21.19 28.05
CA GLY A 99 25.91 -20.39 27.81
C GLY A 99 24.72 -21.34 27.79
N THR A 100 23.94 -21.35 28.86
CA THR A 100 22.72 -22.14 28.93
C THR A 100 21.72 -21.65 27.88
N PRO A 101 21.08 -22.56 27.13
CA PRO A 101 19.98 -22.18 26.24
C PRO A 101 18.85 -21.61 27.10
N LEU A 102 18.48 -20.36 26.86
CA LEU A 102 17.38 -19.73 27.57
C LEU A 102 16.06 -20.31 27.07
N THR A 103 15.18 -20.68 27.99
CA THR A 103 13.81 -21.04 27.64
C THR A 103 13.05 -19.81 27.15
N LEU A 104 11.98 -20.03 26.38
CA LEU A 104 11.12 -18.96 25.85
C LEU A 104 10.64 -18.00 26.95
N THR A 105 10.36 -18.52 28.15
CA THR A 105 9.97 -17.71 29.32
C THR A 105 11.11 -16.81 29.82
N GLN A 106 12.36 -17.28 29.84
CA GLN A 106 13.52 -16.48 30.24
C GLN A 106 13.83 -15.36 29.24
N LEU A 107 13.59 -15.60 27.95
CA LEU A 107 13.74 -14.59 26.91
C LEU A 107 12.69 -13.47 27.05
N LEU A 108 11.43 -13.83 27.30
CA LEU A 108 10.33 -12.86 27.49
C LEU A 108 10.53 -12.00 28.74
N SER A 109 11.02 -12.57 29.84
CA SER A 109 11.38 -11.80 31.05
C SER A 109 12.49 -10.78 30.79
N ARG A 110 13.47 -11.15 29.97
CA ARG A 110 14.59 -10.26 29.62
C ARG A 110 14.15 -9.10 28.72
N MET A 111 13.19 -9.33 27.81
CA MET A 111 12.66 -8.27 26.96
C MET A 111 11.77 -7.27 27.72
N ARG A 112 11.02 -7.71 28.75
CA ARG A 112 10.28 -6.80 29.62
C ARG A 112 11.20 -5.96 30.50
N ALA A 113 12.34 -6.51 30.93
CA ALA A 113 13.34 -5.78 31.70
C ALA A 113 14.12 -4.74 30.88
N SER A 114 14.09 -4.81 29.54
CA SER A 114 14.72 -3.81 28.65
C SER A 114 13.79 -2.65 28.25
N GLY A 115 12.54 -2.64 28.71
CA GLY A 115 11.55 -1.61 28.38
C GLY A 115 11.31 -0.66 29.53
N GLU A 116 12.28 0.19 29.88
CA GLU A 116 12.06 1.40 30.69
C GLU A 116 12.87 2.56 30.08
N PRO A 117 12.24 3.51 29.38
CA PRO A 117 12.75 4.87 29.29
C PRO A 117 12.30 5.61 30.56
N VAL A 118 13.14 5.59 31.60
CA VAL A 118 12.92 6.48 32.75
C VAL A 118 13.19 7.92 32.29
N GLU A 119 12.10 8.67 32.26
CA GLU A 119 12.00 10.11 32.14
C GLU A 119 13.09 10.85 32.93
N ARG A 120 13.72 11.84 32.29
CA ARG A 120 14.36 12.94 32.99
C ARG A 120 13.67 14.25 32.62
N ALA A 121 12.87 14.69 33.57
CA ALA A 121 12.76 16.07 34.05
C ALA A 121 12.23 17.11 33.07
N GLY A 122 10.96 17.47 33.28
CA GLY A 122 10.42 18.75 32.85
C GLY A 122 11.09 19.94 33.51
N ARG A 123 10.88 21.12 32.90
CA ARG A 123 10.75 22.41 33.58
C ARG A 123 10.13 23.45 32.63
N ASN A 124 8.96 23.91 33.06
CA ASN A 124 8.50 25.31 33.02
C ASN A 124 7.99 25.91 31.69
N ALA A 125 6.65 26.07 31.65
CA ALA A 125 5.96 27.20 31.02
C ALA A 125 6.38 28.54 31.69
N PRO A 126 6.16 29.74 31.08
CA PRO A 126 4.81 30.30 30.90
C PRO A 126 4.58 31.06 29.57
N GLY A 127 3.30 31.29 29.23
CA GLY A 127 2.88 32.16 28.12
C GLY A 127 3.17 33.65 28.35
N PRO A 128 2.79 34.52 27.39
CA PRO A 128 1.50 35.21 27.58
C PRO A 128 0.67 35.47 26.30
N ARG A 129 -0.65 35.64 26.57
CA ARG A 129 -1.66 36.56 25.99
C ARG A 129 -1.17 37.61 24.97
N ALA A 130 -1.95 38.18 24.05
CA ALA A 130 -3.34 38.09 23.57
C ALA A 130 -3.46 39.19 22.46
N THR A 131 -4.67 39.33 21.90
CA THR A 131 -5.18 40.44 21.06
C THR A 131 -4.83 40.32 19.57
N ALA A 132 -5.67 40.71 18.61
CA ALA A 132 -7.10 40.99 18.49
C ALA A 132 -7.33 41.22 16.99
N ASP A 133 -8.59 41.12 16.56
CA ASP A 133 -9.17 41.81 15.39
C ASP A 133 -8.70 41.49 13.97
N GLY A 134 -9.69 41.43 13.07
CA GLY A 134 -9.48 41.86 11.70
C GLY A 134 -10.08 40.99 10.59
N ALA A 135 -11.35 41.26 10.29
CA ALA A 135 -11.87 41.43 8.93
C ALA A 135 -11.87 40.24 7.94
N GLU A 136 -13.07 39.70 7.75
CA GLU A 136 -13.83 39.72 6.48
C GLU A 136 -13.04 39.75 5.15
N GLY A 137 -13.25 38.74 4.30
CA GLY A 137 -12.72 38.74 2.94
C GLY A 137 -13.18 37.56 2.09
N ARG A 138 -14.47 37.53 1.75
CA ARG A 138 -15.09 36.61 0.78
C ARG A 138 -14.55 36.86 -0.63
N ALA A 139 -13.92 35.87 -1.26
CA ALA A 139 -13.76 35.82 -2.72
C ALA A 139 -13.54 34.39 -3.24
N THR A 140 -14.52 33.88 -3.99
CA THR A 140 -14.37 32.87 -5.05
C THR A 140 -15.17 33.36 -6.26
N PRO A 141 -14.98 32.85 -7.48
CA PRO A 141 -13.80 32.20 -8.08
C PRO A 141 -13.43 32.86 -9.42
N GLN A 142 -12.14 32.85 -9.82
CA GLN A 142 -11.78 33.17 -11.21
C GLN A 142 -11.49 31.89 -12.00
N SER A 143 -12.30 31.74 -13.04
CA SER A 143 -12.29 30.76 -14.12
C SER A 143 -10.92 30.69 -14.80
N LEU A 144 -10.24 29.55 -14.67
CA LEU A 144 -9.13 29.18 -15.54
C LEU A 144 -9.71 28.46 -16.76
N ARG A 145 -9.62 29.13 -17.92
CA ARG A 145 -9.94 28.55 -19.22
C ARG A 145 -8.93 27.43 -19.55
N PRO A 146 -9.36 26.29 -20.12
CA PRO A 146 -8.44 25.31 -20.65
C PRO A 146 -7.81 25.85 -21.94
N VAL A 147 -6.48 25.93 -21.96
CA VAL A 147 -5.70 26.09 -23.18
C VAL A 147 -5.79 24.77 -23.95
N VAL A 148 -6.45 24.81 -25.11
CA VAL A 148 -6.42 23.71 -26.09
C VAL A 148 -5.12 23.82 -26.87
N THR A 149 -4.18 22.91 -26.63
CA THR A 149 -3.07 22.65 -27.55
C THR A 149 -3.45 21.52 -28.51
N PRO A 150 -3.48 21.74 -29.83
CA PRO A 150 -3.63 20.64 -30.79
C PRO A 150 -2.32 19.84 -30.89
N TRP A 151 -2.43 18.51 -30.79
CA TRP A 151 -1.34 17.56 -31.03
C TRP A 151 -1.13 17.38 -32.54
N PRO A 152 0.11 17.31 -33.07
CA PRO A 152 0.33 17.07 -34.48
C PRO A 152 0.01 15.62 -34.86
N ALA A 153 -0.71 15.46 -35.97
CA ALA A 153 -0.94 14.18 -36.63
C ALA A 153 0.41 13.63 -37.15
N ALA A 154 0.77 12.42 -36.73
CA ALA A 154 1.82 11.65 -37.37
C ALA A 154 1.21 10.96 -38.61
N SER A 155 1.66 11.39 -39.79
CA SER A 155 1.52 10.63 -41.02
C SER A 155 2.61 9.56 -41.06
N GLY A 156 2.21 8.30 -41.28
CA GLY A 156 3.09 7.17 -41.52
C GLY A 156 2.28 6.02 -42.09
#